data_AF-A0A2H6FW89-F1
#
_entry.id   AF-A0A2H6FW89-F1
#
_cell.length_a   1.000
_cell.length_b   1.000
_cell.length_c   1.000
_cell.angle_alpha   90.00
_cell.angle_beta   90.00
_cell.angle_gamma   90.00
#
_symmetry.space_group_name_H-M   'P 1'
#
loop_
_entity.id
_entity.type
_entity.pdbx_description
1 polymer ?
#
loop_
_entity_poly.entity_id
_entity_poly.type
_entity_poly.pdbx_seq_one_letter_code
_entity_poly.pdbx_strand_id
1 'polypeptide(L)' 'MSDAGVLILFVLGAGAIYLCTRRWFWKVAFFFGALASLFSMLASIIHFQILGALGFFVLMIVCWFIFQALLEG' A
#
# COMPACT_ATOMS: atom_id res chain seq x y z
N MET A 1 28.52 -16.31 -5.89
CA MET A 1 27.46 -15.46 -6.46
C MET A 1 28.00 -14.88 -7.74
N SER A 2 27.38 -15.18 -8.89
CA SER A 2 27.82 -14.66 -10.19
C SER A 2 27.62 -13.15 -10.26
N ASP A 3 28.56 -12.43 -10.88
CA ASP A 3 28.53 -10.96 -11.03
C ASP A 3 27.22 -10.48 -11.68
N ALA A 4 26.65 -11.29 -12.57
CA ALA A 4 25.34 -11.07 -13.19
C ALA A 4 24.19 -11.00 -12.16
N GLY A 5 24.23 -11.79 -11.10
CA GLY A 5 23.19 -11.79 -10.05
C GLY A 5 23.21 -10.51 -9.22
N VAL A 6 24.41 -9.97 -8.98
CA VAL A 6 24.58 -8.70 -8.26
C VAL A 6 24.06 -7.54 -9.11
N LEU A 7 24.34 -7.53 -10.41
CA LEU A 7 23.83 -6.52 -11.35
C LEU A 7 22.30 -6.52 -11.44
N ILE A 8 21.67 -7.69 -11.52
CA ILE A 8 20.20 -7.80 -11.57
C ILE A 8 19.57 -7.22 -10.30
N LEU A 9 20.11 -7.56 -9.12
CA LEU A 9 19.64 -7.02 -7.84
C LEU A 9 19.83 -5.51 -7.77
N PHE A 10 20.93 -4.98 -8.29
CA PHE A 10 21.22 -3.55 -8.30
C PHE A 10 20.24 -2.78 -9.20
N VAL A 11 19.93 -3.31 -10.39
CA VAL A 11 18.96 -2.71 -11.32
C VAL A 11 17.54 -2.77 -10.76
N LEU A 12 17.14 -3.89 -10.15
CA LEU A 12 15.84 -4.01 -9.47
C LEU A 12 15.74 -3.05 -8.28
N GLY A 13 16.79 -2.95 -7.46
CA GLY A 13 16.84 -2.05 -6.31
C GLY A 13 16.77 -0.58 -6.73
N ALA A 14 17.58 -0.17 -7.71
CA ALA A 14 17.55 1.19 -8.25
C ALA A 14 16.19 1.51 -8.90
N GLY A 15 15.61 0.56 -9.64
CA GLY A 15 14.27 0.68 -10.22
C GLY A 15 13.19 0.86 -9.15
N ALA A 16 13.22 0.06 -8.08
CA ALA A 16 12.28 0.17 -6.97
C ALA A 16 12.39 1.51 -6.24
N ILE A 17 13.61 2.00 -5.99
CA ILE A 17 13.85 3.33 -5.38
C ILE A 17 13.30 4.44 -6.28
N TYR A 18 13.56 4.35 -7.59
CA TYR A 18 13.05 5.31 -8.57
C TYR A 18 11.51 5.31 -8.63
N LEU A 19 10.88 4.15 -8.60
CA LEU A 19 9.42 3.99 -8.52
C LEU A 19 8.85 4.57 -7.21
N CYS A 20 9.52 4.38 -6.08
CA CYS A 20 9.14 4.96 -4.79
C CYS A 20 9.18 6.49 -4.77
N THR A 21 9.96 7.13 -5.65
CA THR A 21 10.02 8.59 -5.74
C THR A 21 8.86 9.15 -6.57
N ARG A 22 8.24 8.35 -7.44
CA ARG A 22 7.13 8.82 -8.27
C ARG A 22 5.83 8.87 -7.48
N ARG A 23 5.25 10.06 -7.38
CA ARG A 23 3.95 10.32 -6.73
C ARG A 23 2.81 9.45 -7.27
N TRP A 24 2.83 9.12 -8.58
CA TRP A 24 1.80 8.27 -9.20
C TRP A 24 1.77 6.84 -8.64
N PHE A 25 2.93 6.27 -8.30
CA PHE A 25 3.01 4.93 -7.70
C PHE A 25 2.32 4.92 -6.33
N TRP A 26 2.57 5.93 -5.50
CA TRP A 26 1.93 6.07 -4.19
C TRP A 26 0.43 6.33 -4.27
N LYS A 27 -0.06 7.07 -5.28
CA LYS A 27 -1.50 7.21 -5.54
C LYS A 27 -2.16 5.84 -5.71
N VAL A 28 -1.59 5.00 -6.58
CA VAL A 28 -2.13 3.66 -6.85
C VAL A 28 -2.00 2.77 -5.61
N ALA A 29 -0.85 2.78 -4.93
CA ALA A 29 -0.61 1.96 -3.74
C ALA A 29 -1.58 2.27 -2.59
N PHE A 30 -1.81 3.56 -2.29
CA PHE A 30 -2.74 3.96 -1.22
C PHE A 30 -4.20 3.71 -1.59
N PHE A 31 -4.58 3.85 -2.87
CA PHE A 31 -5.91 3.49 -3.34
C PHE A 31 -6.21 2.00 -3.13
N PHE A 32 -5.30 1.13 -3.58
CA PHE A 32 -5.44 -0.31 -3.36
C PHE A 32 -5.34 -0.70 -1.87
N GLY A 33 -4.54 0.01 -1.08
CA GLY A 33 -4.47 -0.17 0.37
C GLY A 33 -5.76 0.18 1.10
N ALA A 34 -6.43 1.28 0.72
CA ALA A 34 -7.75 1.65 1.23
C ALA A 34 -8.81 0.60 0.82
N LEU A 35 -8.75 0.10 -0.42
CA LEU A 35 -9.67 -0.92 -0.89
C LEU A 35 -9.46 -2.26 -0.18
N ALA A 36 -8.21 -2.68 0.02
CA ALA A 36 -7.86 -3.90 0.73
C ALA A 36 -8.29 -3.87 2.20
N SER A 37 -8.12 -2.73 2.87
CA SER A 37 -8.59 -2.55 4.25
C SER A 37 -10.12 -2.56 4.36
N LEU A 38 -10.86 -2.03 3.37
CA LEU A 38 -12.32 -2.16 3.29
C LEU A 38 -12.75 -3.63 3.19
N PHE A 39 -12.11 -4.42 2.31
CA PHE A 39 -12.40 -5.85 2.20
C PHE A 39 -12.06 -6.62 3.48
N SER A 40 -10.95 -6.28 4.12
CA SER A 40 -10.53 -6.89 5.38
C SER A 40 -11.48 -6.54 6.53
N MET A 41 -12.02 -5.32 6.56
CA MET A 41 -13.07 -4.91 7.50
C MET A 41 -14.35 -5.74 7.29
N LEU A 42 -14.81 -5.89 6.04
CA LEU A 42 -15.98 -6.73 5.71
C LEU A 42 -15.76 -8.18 6.15
N ALA A 43 -14.57 -8.74 5.92
CA ALA A 43 -14.21 -10.09 6.36
C ALA A 43 -14.23 -10.22 7.89
N SER A 44 -13.71 -9.24 8.63
CA SER A 44 -13.72 -9.25 10.09
C SER A 44 -15.13 -9.15 10.68
N ILE A 45 -16.07 -8.45 10.02
CA ILE A 45 -17.48 -8.40 10.43
C ILE A 45 -18.12 -9.79 10.34
N ILE A 46 -17.85 -10.54 9.26
CA ILE A 46 -18.38 -11.90 9.04
C ILE A 46 -17.87 -12.88 10.11
N HIS A 47 -16.63 -12.70 10.58
CA HIS A 47 -16.02 -13.54 11.62
C HIS A 47 -16.27 -13.03 13.06
N PHE A 48 -17.15 -12.05 13.27
CA PHE A 48 -17.43 -11.42 14.57
C PHE A 48 -16.17 -10.86 15.27
N GLN A 49 -15.14 -10.51 14.51
CA GLN A 49 -13.91 -9.92 15.03
C GLN A 49 -14.05 -8.39 15.08
N ILE A 50 -14.76 -7.90 16.11
CA ILE A 50 -15.09 -6.47 16.24
C ILE A 50 -13.83 -5.58 16.36
N LEU A 51 -12.81 -6.05 17.08
CA LEU A 51 -11.55 -5.33 17.25
C LEU A 51 -10.76 -5.24 15.92
N GLY A 52 -10.83 -6.31 15.11
CA GLY A 52 -10.21 -6.35 13.78
C GLY A 52 -10.93 -5.43 12.79
N ALA A 53 -12.26 -5.44 12.79
CA ALA A 53 -13.06 -4.57 11.93
C ALA A 53 -12.81 -3.07 12.22
N LEU A 54 -12.73 -2.68 13.50
CA LEU A 54 -12.37 -1.32 13.89
C LEU A 54 -10.93 -0.96 13.46
N GLY A 55 -9.98 -1.87 13.61
CA GLY A 55 -8.60 -1.66 13.16
C GLY A 55 -8.51 -1.43 11.65
N PHE A 56 -9.18 -2.26 10.85
CA PHE A 56 -9.21 -2.10 9.39
C PHE A 56 -9.98 -0.86 8.94
N PHE A 57 -11.02 -0.44 9.69
CA PHE A 57 -11.73 0.80 9.43
C PHE A 57 -10.83 2.03 9.62
N VAL A 58 -10.05 2.08 10.70
CA VAL A 58 -9.07 3.15 10.93
C VAL A 58 -8.00 3.14 9.84
N LEU A 59 -7.51 1.96 9.45
CA LEU A 59 -6.51 1.81 8.40
C LEU A 59 -7.02 2.33 7.05
N MET A 60 -8.27 2.03 6.70
CA MET A 60 -8.93 2.53 5.49
C MET A 60 -9.02 4.06 5.50
N ILE A 61 -9.44 4.67 6.61
CA ILE A 61 -9.54 6.13 6.75
C ILE A 61 -8.17 6.78 6.54
N VAL A 62 -7.13 6.27 7.19
CA VAL A 62 -5.76 6.81 7.08
C VAL A 62 -5.26 6.69 5.64
N CYS A 63 -5.41 5.53 5.00
CA CYS A 63 -5.03 5.35 3.60
C CYS A 63 -5.79 6.29 2.65
N TRP A 64 -7.07 6.54 2.93
CA TRP A 64 -7.89 7.45 2.13
C TRP A 64 -7.45 8.92 2.28
N PHE A 65 -7.19 9.40 3.49
CA PHE A 65 -6.68 10.76 3.71
C PHE A 65 -5.33 10.98 3.04
N ILE A 66 -4.41 10.01 3.12
CA ILE A 66 -3.11 10.10 2.45
C ILE A 66 -3.27 10.11 0.93
N PHE A 67 -4.19 9.30 0.39
CA PHE A 67 -4.51 9.31 -1.04
C PHE A 67 -5.05 10.67 -1.51
N GLN A 68 -5.93 11.29 -0.74
CA GLN A 68 -6.46 12.63 -1.04
C GLN A 68 -5.38 13.71 -0.97
N ALA A 69 -4.53 13.70 0.06
CA ALA A 69 -3.41 14.62 0.18
C ALA A 69 -2.41 14.50 -1.00
N LEU A 70 -2.26 13.29 -1.55
CA LEU A 70 -1.46 13.05 -2.76
C LEU A 70 -2.15 13.53 -4.05
N LEU A 71 -3.49 13.60 -4.09
CA LEU A 71 -4.24 14.12 -5.22
C LEU A 71 -4.14 15.65 -5.35
N GLU A 72 -4.13 16.35 -4.22
CA GLU A 72 -4.09 17.83 -4.15
C GLU A 72 -2.69 18.42 -4.45
N GLY A 73 -1.63 17.60 -4.43
CA GLY A 73 -0.23 18.02 -4.58
C GLY A 73 0.42 17.79 -5.94
#